data_AF-A0A7S3BVQ8-F1
#
_entry.id   AF-A0A7S3BVQ8-F1
#
_cell.length_a   1.000
_cell.length_b   1.000
_cell.length_c   1.000
_cell.angle_alpha   90.00
_cell.angle_beta   90.00
_cell.angle_gamma   90.00
#
_symmetry.space_group_name_H-M   'P 1'
#
loop_
_entity.id
_entity.type
_entity.pdbx_description
1 polymer ?
#
loop_
_entity_poly.entity_id
_entity_poly.type
_entity_poly.pdbx_seq_one_letter_code
_entity_poly.pdbx_strand_id
1 'polypeptide(L)'
;MSFTTAWSTNAVSVCHACGLTSMRRIERSRRYALLSRDPLSESQLRAFAALVHDRMTEEVYEAKLDSFRVATLPVPVETVPLLAQGKDALRAADERYGFAFDDFDIDFYA
;
A
#
# COMPACT_ATOMS: atom_id res chain seq x y z
N MET A 1 1.64 -6.07 5.11
CA MET A 1 2.20 -5.68 3.79
C MET A 1 1.28 -6.07 2.64
N SER A 2 0.55 -5.11 2.08
CA SER A 2 -0.41 -5.33 0.98
C SER A 2 0.19 -5.28 -0.43
N PHE A 3 1.36 -4.68 -0.60
CA PHE A 3 2.06 -4.60 -1.88
C PHE A 3 3.18 -5.64 -1.95
N THR A 4 3.53 -6.09 -3.15
CA THR A 4 4.64 -7.04 -3.40
C THR A 4 5.80 -6.31 -4.05
N THR A 5 7.02 -6.50 -3.55
CA THR A 5 8.20 -5.83 -4.11
C THR A 5 8.66 -6.46 -5.43
N ALA A 6 9.34 -5.69 -6.29
CA ALA A 6 9.97 -6.25 -7.49
C ALA A 6 11.00 -7.35 -7.15
N TRP A 7 11.67 -7.22 -6.00
CA TRP A 7 12.59 -8.23 -5.49
C TRP A 7 11.85 -9.55 -5.19
N SER A 8 10.66 -9.49 -4.59
CA SER A 8 9.82 -10.65 -4.30
C SER A 8 9.43 -11.40 -5.57
N THR A 9 8.98 -10.69 -6.60
CA THR A 9 8.63 -11.29 -7.90
C THR A 9 9.82 -12.06 -8.48
N ASN A 10 11.01 -11.47 -8.47
CA ASN A 10 12.21 -12.13 -8.97
C ASN A 10 12.63 -13.33 -8.10
N ALA A 11 12.57 -13.20 -6.78
CA ALA A 11 12.92 -14.28 -5.85
C ALA A 11 11.99 -15.49 -6.02
N VAL A 12 10.67 -15.26 -6.15
CA VAL A 12 9.69 -16.31 -6.43
C VAL A 12 9.95 -16.96 -7.79
N SER A 13 10.24 -16.17 -8.82
CA SER A 13 10.58 -16.68 -10.16
C SER A 13 11.80 -17.62 -10.13
N VAL A 14 12.86 -17.25 -9.41
CA VAL A 14 14.04 -18.11 -9.21
C VAL A 14 13.64 -19.41 -8.48
N CYS A 15 12.84 -19.34 -7.42
CA CYS A 15 12.36 -20.55 -6.73
C CYS A 15 11.58 -21.47 -7.67
N HIS A 16 10.69 -20.91 -8.50
CA HIS A 16 9.92 -21.69 -9.47
C HIS A 16 10.82 -22.34 -10.53
N ALA A 17 11.83 -21.62 -11.04
CA ALA A 17 12.82 -22.16 -11.96
C ALA A 17 13.65 -23.31 -11.35
N CYS A 18 13.87 -23.29 -10.03
CA CYS A 18 14.49 -24.38 -9.27
C CYS A 18 13.53 -25.53 -8.90
N GLY A 19 12.27 -25.50 -9.38
CA GLY A 19 11.26 -26.54 -9.09
C GLY A 19 10.50 -26.36 -7.77
N LEU A 20 10.74 -25.28 -7.02
CA LEU A 20 10.05 -24.96 -5.77
C LEU A 20 8.75 -24.17 -6.03
N THR A 21 7.76 -24.84 -6.63
CA THR A 21 6.51 -24.21 -7.11
C THR A 21 5.50 -23.83 -6.01
N SER A 22 5.67 -24.35 -4.79
CA SER A 22 4.80 -24.03 -3.66
C SER A 22 5.02 -22.62 -3.09
N MET A 23 6.15 -21.99 -3.43
CA MET A 23 6.50 -20.65 -2.96
C MET A 23 5.63 -19.60 -3.66
N ARG A 24 4.72 -18.97 -2.91
CA ARG A 24 3.83 -17.92 -3.46
C ARG A 24 4.35 -16.50 -3.26
N ARG A 25 5.14 -16.26 -2.21
CA ARG A 25 5.65 -14.93 -1.87
C ARG A 25 6.89 -15.04 -0.99
N ILE A 26 7.91 -14.23 -1.29
CA ILE A 26 9.15 -14.11 -0.50
C ILE A 26 9.50 -12.63 -0.44
N GLU A 27 9.60 -12.06 0.75
CA GLU A 27 9.99 -10.65 0.89
C GLU A 27 11.33 -10.52 1.59
N ARG A 28 11.99 -9.39 1.30
CA ARG A 28 13.25 -9.00 1.94
C ARG A 28 13.00 -7.80 2.86
N SER A 29 13.42 -7.94 4.11
CA SER A 29 13.43 -6.85 5.10
C SER A 29 14.85 -6.49 5.51
N ARG A 30 15.06 -5.26 5.99
CA ARG A 30 16.30 -4.83 6.65
C ARG A 30 16.09 -4.80 8.17
N ARG A 31 17.07 -5.29 8.92
CA ARG A 31 17.06 -5.27 10.39
C ARG A 31 18.26 -4.49 10.89
N TYR A 32 18.00 -3.51 11.76
CA TYR A 32 19.02 -2.66 12.35
C TYR A 32 19.16 -3.01 13.83
N ALA A 33 20.36 -3.39 14.25
CA ALA A 33 20.71 -3.52 15.65
C ALA A 33 21.27 -2.18 16.13
N LEU A 34 20.52 -1.47 16.97
CA LEU A 34 20.95 -0.18 17.53
C LEU A 34 21.63 -0.41 18.87
N LEU A 35 22.91 -0.04 18.95
CA LEU A 35 23.69 -0.12 20.17
C LEU A 35 23.77 1.28 20.78
N SER A 36 23.27 1.41 22.01
CA SER A 36 23.30 2.64 22.79
C SER A 36 23.69 2.32 24.23
N ARG A 37 24.34 3.27 24.92
CA ARG A 37 24.68 3.14 26.34
C ARG A 37 23.42 3.17 27.21
N ASP A 38 22.48 4.05 26.86
CA ASP A 38 21.19 4.20 27.52
C ASP A 38 20.07 3.69 26.60
N PRO A 39 18.94 3.22 27.15
CA PRO A 39 17.78 2.85 26.35
C PRO A 39 17.33 4.00 25.43
N LEU A 40 17.12 3.69 24.15
CA LEU A 40 16.62 4.67 23.19
C LEU A 40 15.13 4.93 23.45
N SER A 41 14.75 6.20 23.45
CA SER A 41 13.34 6.60 23.49
C SER A 41 12.67 6.33 22.14
N GLU A 42 11.33 6.25 22.15
CA GLU A 42 10.58 6.07 20.89
C GLU A 42 10.81 7.22 19.89
N SER A 43 11.00 8.45 20.37
CA SER A 43 11.27 9.59 19.49
C SER A 43 12.63 9.46 18.79
N GLN A 44 13.64 8.93 19.49
CA GLN A 44 14.94 8.62 18.91
C GLN A 44 14.86 7.48 17.91
N LEU A 45 14.08 6.43 18.19
CA LEU A 45 13.85 5.33 17.25
C LEU A 45 13.14 5.81 15.97
N ARG A 46 12.11 6.67 16.10
CA ARG A 46 11.43 7.28 14.94
C ARG A 46 12.37 8.17 14.12
N ALA A 47 13.21 8.96 14.78
CA ALA A 47 14.22 9.79 14.11
C ALA A 47 15.24 8.94 13.36
N PHE A 48 15.74 7.85 13.96
CA PHE A 48 16.63 6.92 13.28
C PHE A 48 15.95 6.27 12.08
N ALA A 49 14.73 5.76 12.26
CA ALA A 49 13.98 5.13 11.18
C ALA A 49 13.89 6.06 9.98
N ALA A 50 13.46 7.31 10.17
CA ALA A 50 13.34 8.32 9.11
C ALA A 50 14.62 8.57 8.30
N LEU A 51 15.81 8.23 8.81
CA LEU A 51 17.08 8.34 8.09
C LEU A 51 17.40 7.12 7.22
N VAL A 52 16.81 5.96 7.50
CA VAL A 52 17.25 4.67 6.90
C VAL A 52 16.19 3.96 6.06
N HIS A 53 14.92 4.38 6.16
CA HIS A 53 13.84 3.87 5.31
C HIS A 53 13.24 4.99 4.45
N ASP A 54 12.69 4.60 3.31
CA ASP A 54 11.88 5.48 2.47
C ASP A 54 10.40 5.37 2.90
N ARG A 55 9.85 6.46 3.44
CA ARG A 55 8.45 6.50 3.92
C ARG A 55 7.42 6.19 2.82
N MET A 56 7.77 6.36 1.55
CA MET A 56 6.84 6.16 0.43
C MET A 56 6.76 4.70 0.00
N THR A 57 7.81 3.91 0.25
CA THR A 57 7.95 2.55 -0.30
C THR A 57 8.21 1.48 0.76
N GLU A 58 8.50 1.86 2.00
CA GLU A 58 8.85 0.97 3.09
C GLU A 58 8.07 1.26 4.36
N GLU A 59 7.98 0.26 5.23
CA GLU A 59 7.25 0.31 6.49
C GLU A 59 8.15 -0.20 7.62
N VAL A 60 8.12 0.51 8.76
CA VAL A 60 8.85 0.11 9.96
C VAL A 60 8.03 -0.93 10.71
N TYR A 61 8.65 -2.09 10.97
CA TYR A 61 8.04 -3.16 11.76
C TYR A 61 8.77 -3.30 13.10
N GLU A 62 8.02 -3.26 14.20
CA GLU A 62 8.56 -3.45 15.56
C GLU A 62 8.91 -4.91 15.85
N ALA A 63 8.22 -5.84 15.17
CA ALA A 63 8.41 -7.27 15.31
C ALA A 63 8.56 -7.96 13.94
N LYS A 64 8.96 -9.23 13.96
CA LYS A 64 8.99 -10.03 12.73
C LYS A 64 7.56 -10.20 12.19
N LEU A 65 7.41 -10.10 10.87
CA LEU A 65 6.17 -10.52 10.22
C LEU A 65 6.02 -12.04 10.30
N ASP A 66 4.89 -12.48 10.85
CA ASP A 66 4.51 -13.90 10.89
C ASP A 66 3.73 -14.34 9.66
N SER A 67 3.14 -13.39 8.91
CA SER A 67 2.31 -13.67 7.74
C SER A 67 2.24 -12.48 6.78
N PHE A 68 2.02 -12.78 5.50
CA PHE A 68 1.70 -11.79 4.45
C PHE A 68 0.19 -11.62 4.22
N ARG A 69 -0.66 -12.31 5.01
CA ARG A 69 -2.11 -12.21 4.85
C ARG A 69 -2.57 -10.79 5.15
N VAL A 70 -3.31 -10.22 4.20
CA VAL A 70 -4.06 -8.98 4.39
C VAL A 70 -5.52 -9.36 4.56
N ALA A 71 -6.13 -8.94 5.66
CA ALA A 71 -7.55 -9.16 5.92
C ALA A 71 -8.40 -8.13 5.16
N THR A 72 -8.27 -8.08 3.84
CA THR A 72 -9.07 -7.19 2.98
C THR A 72 -10.03 -8.02 2.15
N LEU A 73 -11.32 -7.76 2.35
CA LEU A 73 -12.37 -8.25 1.45
C LEU A 73 -12.48 -7.28 0.26
N PRO A 74 -12.82 -7.79 -0.94
CA PRO A 74 -13.17 -6.91 -2.06
C PRO A 74 -14.26 -5.93 -1.65
N VAL A 75 -14.02 -4.65 -1.89
CA VAL A 75 -15.03 -3.61 -1.64
C VAL A 75 -16.13 -3.75 -2.71
N PRO A 76 -17.43 -3.67 -2.35
CA PRO A 76 -18.51 -3.71 -3.32
C PRO A 76 -18.43 -2.58 -4.34
N VAL A 77 -19.02 -2.77 -5.51
CA VAL A 77 -19.20 -1.70 -6.49
C VAL A 77 -20.18 -0.65 -5.94
N GLU A 78 -19.80 0.62 -6.00
CA GLU A 78 -20.66 1.76 -5.67
C GLU A 78 -21.29 2.33 -6.95
N THR A 79 -22.58 2.67 -6.93
CA THR A 79 -23.29 3.28 -8.06
C THR A 79 -23.56 4.75 -7.76
N VAL A 80 -23.15 5.64 -8.67
CA VAL A 80 -23.46 7.07 -8.60
C VAL A 80 -24.88 7.30 -9.14
N PRO A 81 -25.82 7.89 -8.37
CA PRO A 81 -27.23 7.99 -8.73
C PRO A 81 -27.51 9.12 -9.74
N LEU A 82 -26.84 9.09 -10.88
CA LEU A 82 -26.89 10.15 -11.89
C LEU A 82 -28.30 10.43 -12.41
N LEU A 83 -29.09 9.38 -12.69
CA LEU A 83 -30.46 9.55 -13.19
C LEU A 83 -31.40 10.26 -12.21
N ALA A 84 -31.12 10.17 -10.91
CA ALA A 84 -31.96 10.77 -9.86
C ALA A 84 -31.48 12.15 -9.42
N GLN A 85 -30.18 12.41 -9.49
CA GLN A 85 -29.53 13.59 -8.90
C GLN A 85 -28.77 14.45 -9.94
N GLY A 86 -28.71 14.01 -11.19
CA GLY A 86 -28.07 14.71 -12.30
C GLY A 86 -26.61 15.06 -12.03
N LYS A 87 -26.18 16.21 -12.57
CA LYS A 87 -24.81 16.74 -12.47
C LYS A 87 -24.28 16.84 -11.04
N ASP A 88 -25.16 17.06 -10.05
CA ASP A 88 -24.75 17.24 -8.66
C ASP A 88 -24.21 15.93 -8.06
N ALA A 89 -24.79 14.77 -8.41
CA ALA A 89 -24.24 13.48 -8.00
C ALA A 89 -22.86 13.21 -8.64
N LEU A 90 -22.65 13.66 -9.87
CA LEU A 90 -21.38 13.50 -10.55
C LEU A 90 -20.29 14.40 -9.96
N ARG A 91 -20.62 15.65 -9.63
CA ARG A 91 -19.70 16.58 -8.93
C ARG A 91 -19.32 16.07 -7.54
N ALA A 92 -20.28 15.55 -6.78
CA ALA A 92 -19.99 14.97 -5.46
C ALA A 92 -19.08 13.73 -5.57
N ALA A 93 -19.24 12.92 -6.62
CA ALA A 93 -18.36 11.79 -6.88
C ALA A 93 -16.96 12.26 -7.30
N ASP A 94 -16.86 13.26 -8.18
CA ASP A 94 -15.59 13.84 -8.60
C ASP A 94 -14.77 14.38 -7.40
N GLU A 95 -15.41 15.16 -6.52
CA GLU A 95 -14.75 15.68 -5.31
C GLU A 95 -14.32 14.56 -4.35
N ARG A 96 -15.16 13.55 -4.16
CA ARG A 96 -14.88 12.44 -3.24
C ARG A 96 -13.76 11.52 -3.72
N TYR A 97 -13.72 11.22 -5.02
CA TYR A 97 -12.80 10.25 -5.60
C TYR A 97 -11.61 10.88 -6.33
N GLY A 98 -11.64 12.19 -6.56
CA GLY A 98 -10.60 12.95 -7.24
C GLY A 98 -10.47 12.57 -8.72
N PHE A 99 -11.59 12.49 -9.46
CA PHE A 99 -11.55 12.17 -10.90
C PHE A 99 -10.96 13.31 -11.73
N ALA A 100 -10.99 14.54 -11.20
CA ALA A 100 -10.50 15.76 -11.82
C ALA A 100 -11.28 16.13 -13.11
N PHE A 101 -12.61 16.01 -13.06
CA PHE A 101 -13.48 16.44 -14.15
C PHE A 101 -13.51 17.96 -14.31
N ASP A 102 -13.52 18.41 -15.55
CA ASP A 102 -13.84 19.80 -15.89
C ASP A 102 -15.34 20.00 -16.17
N ASP A 103 -15.75 21.24 -16.45
CA ASP A 103 -17.16 21.54 -16.74
C ASP A 103 -17.67 20.81 -17.99
N PHE A 104 -16.81 20.56 -18.98
CA PHE A 104 -17.17 19.81 -20.17
C PHE A 104 -17.41 18.34 -19.86
N ASP A 105 -16.55 17.72 -19.04
CA ASP A 105 -16.73 16.35 -18.57
C ASP A 105 -18.06 16.19 -17.82
N ILE A 106 -18.36 17.10 -16.89
CA ILE A 106 -19.62 17.09 -16.14
C ILE A 106 -20.82 17.22 -17.08
N ASP A 107 -20.73 18.06 -18.10
CA ASP A 107 -21.79 18.25 -19.08
C ASP A 107 -21.95 17.06 -20.04
N PHE A 108 -20.86 16.35 -20.34
CA PHE A 108 -20.84 15.21 -21.24
C PHE A 108 -21.35 13.92 -20.57
N TYR A 109 -20.98 13.68 -19.31
CA TYR A 109 -21.32 12.45 -18.59
C TYR A 109 -22.66 12.49 -17.86
N ALA A 110 -23.25 13.67 -17.66
CA ALA A 110 -24.51 13.83 -16.94
C ALA A 110 -25.76 13.67 -17.81
#